data_AF-A0A8J2KUK0-F1
#
_entry.id   AF-A0A8J2KUK0-F1
#
_cell.length_a   1.000
_cell.length_b   1.000
_cell.length_c   1.000
_cell.angle_alpha   90.00
_cell.angle_beta   90.00
_cell.angle_gamma   90.00
#
_symmetry.space_group_name_H-M   'P 1'
#
loop_
_entity.id
_entity.type
_entity.pdbx_description
1 polymer ?
#
loop_
_entity_poly.entity_id
_entity_poly.type
_entity_poly.pdbx_seq_one_letter_code
_entity_poly.pdbx_strand_id
1 'polypeptide(L)'
;MDALTKDEEMAEMHFVETTTRLHDGSYQVELPFKDDVIELGNSRAMAVKRLFHLENKLQRNHQLQAQYHGAIQDLIDDGHLEE
;
A
#
# COMPACT_ATOMS: atom_id res chain seq x y z
N MET A 1 27.31 -25.06 9.95
CA MET A 1 26.53 -24.31 8.95
C MET A 1 25.16 -24.20 9.55
N ASP A 2 24.81 -23.04 10.06
CA ASP A 2 23.55 -22.85 10.77
C ASP A 2 22.40 -23.10 9.79
N ALA A 3 21.47 -23.96 10.17
CA ALA A 3 20.29 -24.23 9.36
C ALA A 3 19.38 -23.00 9.43
N LEU A 4 18.86 -22.57 8.28
CA LEU A 4 17.86 -21.50 8.24
C LEU A 4 16.61 -21.94 9.01
N THR A 5 15.98 -20.98 9.65
CA THR A 5 14.64 -21.17 10.20
C THR A 5 13.63 -21.25 9.06
N LYS A 6 12.49 -21.90 9.30
CA LYS A 6 11.42 -22.02 8.30
C LYS A 6 10.96 -20.66 7.76
N ASP A 7 10.90 -19.64 8.61
CA ASP A 7 10.50 -18.29 8.22
C ASP A 7 11.51 -17.66 7.25
N GLU A 8 12.81 -17.90 7.45
CA GLU A 8 13.85 -17.41 6.56
C GLU A 8 13.84 -18.16 5.21
N GLU A 9 13.59 -19.47 5.24
CA GLU A 9 13.41 -20.26 4.01
C GLU A 9 12.20 -19.79 3.18
N MET A 10 11.07 -19.51 3.84
CA MET A 10 9.87 -18.98 3.18
C MET A 10 10.09 -17.57 2.62
N ALA A 11 10.78 -16.70 3.36
CA ALA A 11 11.08 -15.35 2.92
C ALA A 11 12.01 -15.33 1.69
N GLU A 12 13.05 -16.18 1.68
CA GLU A 12 13.95 -16.33 0.53
C GLU A 12 13.20 -16.86 -0.69
N MET A 13 12.36 -17.89 -0.51
CA MET A 13 11.56 -18.45 -1.59
C MET A 13 10.60 -17.41 -2.17
N HIS A 14 9.85 -16.69 -1.32
CA HIS A 14 8.95 -15.60 -1.75
C HIS A 14 9.70 -14.52 -2.51
N PHE A 15 10.86 -14.10 -2.02
CA PHE A 15 11.67 -13.08 -2.70
C PHE A 15 12.09 -13.55 -4.10
N VAL A 16 12.60 -14.78 -4.23
CA VAL A 16 13.03 -15.32 -5.53
C VAL A 16 11.86 -15.47 -6.50
N GLU A 17 10.69 -15.89 -6.02
CA GLU A 17 9.50 -16.11 -6.86
C GLU A 17 8.82 -14.82 -7.31
N THR A 18 8.80 -13.79 -6.46
CA THR A 18 7.99 -12.58 -6.69
C THR A 18 8.81 -11.35 -7.08
N THR A 19 10.14 -11.41 -6.96
CA THR A 19 11.01 -10.29 -7.31
C THR A 19 11.38 -10.32 -8.79
N THR A 20 11.03 -9.26 -9.50
CA THR A 20 11.40 -9.07 -10.90
C THR A 20 12.23 -7.81 -11.08
N ARG A 21 13.30 -7.90 -11.86
CA ARG A 21 14.07 -6.72 -12.27
C ARG A 21 13.41 -6.09 -13.50
N LEU A 22 13.07 -4.82 -13.39
CA LEU A 22 12.45 -4.03 -14.45
C LEU A 22 13.50 -3.57 -15.49
N HIS A 23 13.00 -3.12 -16.64
CA HIS A 23 13.82 -2.74 -17.79
C HIS A 23 14.72 -1.51 -17.54
N ASP A 24 14.35 -0.65 -16.60
CA ASP A 24 15.12 0.50 -16.14
C ASP A 24 16.17 0.14 -15.07
N GLY A 25 16.25 -1.14 -14.68
CA GLY A 25 17.17 -1.66 -13.69
C GLY A 25 16.68 -1.63 -12.25
N SER A 26 15.47 -1.10 -12.00
CA SER A 26 14.81 -1.14 -10.69
C SER A 26 14.21 -2.53 -10.39
N TYR A 27 13.81 -2.78 -9.14
CA TYR A 27 13.25 -4.07 -8.71
C TYR A 27 11.80 -3.89 -8.28
N GLN A 28 10.91 -4.70 -8.85
CA GLN A 28 9.56 -4.91 -8.37
C GLN A 28 9.59 -6.11 -7.42
N VAL A 29 9.18 -5.90 -6.17
CA VAL A 29 9.10 -6.93 -5.13
C VAL A 29 7.67 -7.03 -4.61
N GLU A 30 7.19 -8.25 -4.39
CA GLU A 30 5.93 -8.44 -3.67
C GLU A 30 6.19 -8.47 -2.16
N LEU A 31 5.35 -7.79 -1.39
CA LEU A 31 5.50 -7.76 0.07
C LEU A 31 5.14 -9.14 0.65
N PRO A 32 6.06 -9.81 1.38
CA PRO A 32 5.77 -11.09 1.99
C PRO A 32 4.80 -10.90 3.17
N PHE A 33 3.70 -11.65 3.16
CA PHE A 33 2.81 -11.78 4.31
C PHE A 33 3.15 -13.05 5.08
N LYS A 34 3.16 -13.00 6.42
CA LYS A 34 3.48 -14.16 7.27
C LYS A 34 2.39 -15.24 7.27
N ASP A 35 1.15 -14.82 7.05
CA ASP A 35 -0.03 -15.65 7.06
C ASP A 35 -0.90 -15.28 5.85
N ASP A 36 -1.85 -16.15 5.50
CA ASP A 36 -2.99 -15.78 4.67
C ASP A 36 -3.81 -14.73 5.43
N VAL A 37 -3.49 -13.44 5.23
CA VAL A 37 -4.21 -12.30 5.81
C VAL A 37 -5.55 -12.14 5.08
N ILE A 38 -6.38 -13.18 5.12
CA ILE A 38 -7.68 -13.23 4.45
C ILE A 38 -8.74 -12.57 5.34
N GLU A 39 -8.55 -12.56 6.67
CA GLU A 39 -9.49 -11.92 7.60
C GLU A 39 -9.15 -10.44 7.84
N LEU A 40 -9.27 -9.64 6.79
CA LEU A 40 -9.59 -8.22 6.97
C LEU A 40 -10.99 -8.18 7.58
N GLY A 41 -11.08 -8.12 8.92
CA GLY A 41 -12.36 -8.03 9.64
C GLY A 41 -13.25 -6.88 9.15
N ASN A 42 -14.42 -6.67 9.74
CA ASN A 42 -15.37 -5.66 9.25
C ASN A 42 -14.89 -4.21 9.48
N SER A 43 -14.05 -3.70 8.58
CA SER A 43 -13.48 -2.35 8.60
C SER A 43 -14.40 -1.30 7.97
N ARG A 44 -15.46 -1.72 7.26
CA ARG A 44 -16.35 -0.84 6.48
C ARG A 44 -16.92 0.29 7.34
N ALA A 45 -17.44 -0.04 8.52
CA ALA A 45 -18.03 0.97 9.40
C ALA A 45 -17.00 2.03 9.85
N MET A 46 -15.75 1.63 10.08
CA MET A 46 -14.67 2.55 10.42
C MET A 46 -14.22 3.37 9.22
N ALA A 47 -14.08 2.75 8.04
CA ALA A 47 -13.70 3.43 6.80
C ALA A 47 -14.70 4.53 6.43
N VAL A 48 -16.00 4.24 6.51
CA VAL A 48 -17.07 5.21 6.24
C VAL A 48 -17.03 6.38 7.22
N LYS A 49 -16.83 6.11 8.53
CA LYS A 49 -16.69 7.19 9.52
C LYS A 49 -15.47 8.07 9.24
N ARG A 50 -14.34 7.47 8.85
CA ARG A 50 -13.12 8.20 8.49
C ARG A 50 -13.33 9.06 7.25
N LEU A 51 -14.03 8.55 6.24
CA LEU A 51 -14.38 9.29 5.03
C LEU A 51 -15.18 10.56 5.37
N PHE A 52 -16.31 10.42 6.07
CA PHE A 52 -17.12 11.59 6.45
C PHE A 52 -16.35 12.58 7.34
N HIS A 53 -15.48 12.08 8.21
CA HIS A 53 -14.65 12.96 9.04
C HIS A 53 -13.66 13.76 8.18
N LEU A 54 -13.03 13.11 7.19
CA LEU A 54 -12.14 13.76 6.24
C LEU A 54 -12.89 14.82 5.42
N GLU A 55 -14.04 14.47 4.85
CA GLU A 55 -14.86 15.42 4.06
C GLU A 55 -15.20 16.67 4.86
N ASN A 56 -15.68 16.51 6.10
CA ASN A 56 -15.96 17.63 7.00
C ASN A 56 -14.72 18.48 7.29
N LYS A 57 -13.55 17.85 7.45
CA LYS A 57 -12.28 18.55 7.71
C LYS A 57 -11.84 19.35 6.49
N LEU A 58 -11.97 18.79 5.28
CA LEU A 58 -11.64 19.46 4.03
C LEU A 58 -12.59 20.64 3.75
N GLN A 59 -13.90 20.46 3.99
CA GLN A 59 -14.88 21.54 3.83
C GLN A 59 -14.61 22.74 4.74
N ARG A 60 -14.11 22.51 5.96
CA ARG A 60 -13.81 23.58 6.93
C ARG A 60 -12.46 24.24 6.68
N ASN A 61 -11.54 23.59 5.97
CA ASN A 61 -10.20 24.08 5.72
C ASN A 61 -9.85 23.95 4.23
N HIS A 62 -10.10 25.02 3.49
CA HIS A 62 -9.85 25.09 2.05
C HIS A 62 -8.37 24.92 1.67
N GLN A 63 -7.43 25.35 2.52
CA GLN A 63 -6.00 25.14 2.26
C GLN A 63 -5.66 23.65 2.31
N LEU A 64 -6.15 22.94 3.33
CA LEU A 64 -5.96 21.49 3.43
C LEU A 64 -6.65 20.76 2.28
N GLN A 65 -7.82 21.22 1.87
CA GLN A 65 -8.53 20.68 0.70
C GLN A 65 -7.67 20.79 -0.56
N ALA A 66 -7.14 21.97 -0.87
CA ALA A 66 -6.30 22.16 -2.05
C ALA A 66 -5.05 21.26 -2.02
N GLN A 67 -4.38 21.15 -0.88
CA GLN A 67 -3.22 20.26 -0.72
C GLN A 67 -3.57 18.78 -0.89
N TYR A 68 -4.70 18.34 -0.33
CA TYR A 68 -5.14 16.96 -0.43
C TYR A 68 -5.45 16.56 -1.88
N HIS A 69 -6.17 17.41 -2.62
CA HIS A 69 -6.49 17.14 -4.03
C HIS A 69 -5.26 17.22 -4.92
N GLY A 70 -4.37 18.19 -4.67
CA GLY A 70 -3.09 18.30 -5.38
C GLY A 70 -2.26 17.02 -5.24
N ALA A 71 -2.09 16.51 -4.02
CA ALA A 71 -1.33 15.29 -3.79
C ALA A 71 -1.94 14.04 -4.47
N ILE A 72 -3.27 13.94 -4.55
CA ILE A 72 -3.92 12.84 -5.29
C ILE A 72 -3.68 13.01 -6.80
N GLN A 73 -3.79 14.23 -7.32
CA GLN A 73 -3.52 14.49 -8.73
C GLN A 73 -2.07 14.17 -9.09
N ASP A 74 -1.09 14.56 -8.25
CA ASP A 74 0.32 14.24 -8.45
C ASP A 74 0.53 12.71 -8.54
N LEU A 75 -0.16 11.93 -7.70
CA LEU A 75 -0.10 10.46 -7.77
C LEU A 75 -0.70 9.89 -9.06
N ILE A 76 -1.76 10.51 -9.60
CA ILE A 76 -2.37 10.12 -10.89
C ILE A 76 -1.41 10.48 -12.03
N ASP A 77 -0.87 11.69 -12.02
CA ASP A 77 0.03 12.20 -13.05
C ASP A 77 1.34 11.37 -13.10
N ASP A 78 1.83 10.92 -11.94
CA ASP A 78 2.97 10.01 -11.82
C ASP A 78 2.66 8.55 -12.21
N GLY A 79 1.39 8.21 -12.46
CA GLY A 79 0.94 6.85 -12.76
C GLY A 79 0.97 5.89 -11.56
N HIS A 80 1.05 6.43 -10.33
CA HIS A 80 0.97 5.64 -9.10
C HIS A 80 -0.47 5.32 -8.69
N LEU A 81 -1.46 6.06 -9.22
CA LEU A 81 -2.88 5.88 -8.96
C LEU A 81 -3.65 5.95 -10.28
N GLU A 82 -4.62 5.05 -10.47
CA GLU A 82 -5.54 5.05 -11.61
C GLU A 82 -6.97 5.38 -11.12
N GLU A 83 -7.75 6.06 -11.96
CA GLU A 83 -9.16 6.44 -11.70
C GLU A 83 -10.14 5.28 -11.91
#